data_AF-A0A087SKT9-F1
#
_entry.id   AF-A0A087SKT9-F1
#
_cell.length_a   1.000
_cell.length_b   1.000
_cell.length_c   1.000
_cell.angle_alpha   90.00
_cell.angle_beta   90.00
_cell.angle_gamma   90.00
#
_symmetry.space_group_name_H-M   'P 1'
#
loop_
_entity.id
_entity.type
_entity.pdbx_description
1 polymer ?
#
loop_
_entity_poly.entity_id
_entity_poly.type
_entity_poly.pdbx_seq_one_letter_code
_entity_poly.pdbx_strand_id
1 'polypeptide(L)'
;MTVAAPSAVPSGSIWIFGFGSLVHSPGFEFKGRVEGFIRGYRRVFWQGSTDHRGHPGAPGRVATLHEDPEAVTWGVAYELAGSHEEQERTLHYLEWREKQYDIRRHVSVWAAPGDARPAVEDALVYIAGSDPGSNPDYLGPAPLATLAHTVATAEGPSGPNHVYLFRLANGLRMLGMDDPGVFELEEAVKARMAELGLECQSLEAPSNPAADHAVYWESVAKKKGESAGA
;
A
#
# COMPACT_ATOMS: atom_id res chain seq x y z
N MET A 1 30.91 20.30 -13.27
CA MET A 1 30.38 20.05 -11.91
C MET A 1 29.72 18.69 -11.95
N THR A 2 30.36 17.67 -11.37
CA THR A 2 29.94 16.28 -11.47
C THR A 2 28.98 15.99 -10.32
N VAL A 3 27.72 15.70 -10.62
CA VAL A 3 26.75 15.23 -9.62
C VAL A 3 27.14 13.80 -9.26
N ALA A 4 27.45 13.56 -7.98
CA ALA A 4 27.81 12.24 -7.49
C ALA A 4 26.62 11.29 -7.65
N ALA A 5 26.87 10.11 -8.23
CA ALA A 5 25.87 9.05 -8.33
C ALA A 5 25.48 8.56 -6.92
N PRO A 6 24.19 8.24 -6.65
CA PRO A 6 23.76 7.79 -5.34
C PRO A 6 24.48 6.48 -4.97
N SER A 7 25.11 6.47 -3.79
CA SER A 7 25.85 5.32 -3.24
C SER A 7 24.93 4.10 -3.14
N ALA A 8 25.47 2.92 -3.45
CA ALA A 8 24.79 1.65 -3.21
C ALA A 8 24.38 1.54 -1.74
N VAL A 9 23.19 0.96 -1.51
CA VAL A 9 22.61 0.74 -0.17
C VAL A 9 23.55 -0.15 0.67
N PRO A 10 23.86 0.21 1.94
CA PRO A 10 24.70 -0.62 2.80
C PRO A 10 24.02 -1.96 3.14
N SER A 11 24.78 -3.06 3.24
CA SER A 11 24.23 -4.36 3.62
C SER A 11 23.61 -4.28 5.03
N GLY A 12 22.33 -4.64 5.16
CA GLY A 12 21.59 -4.62 6.42
C GLY A 12 20.51 -3.53 6.53
N SER A 13 20.24 -2.76 5.47
CA SER A 13 19.14 -1.80 5.43
C SER A 13 17.91 -2.41 4.75
N ILE A 14 16.77 -2.41 5.46
CA ILE A 14 15.50 -2.93 4.93
C ILE A 14 14.74 -1.78 4.27
N TRP A 15 14.36 -1.98 3.00
CA TRP A 15 13.53 -1.05 2.25
C TRP A 15 12.15 -1.65 2.00
N ILE A 16 11.10 -0.85 2.19
CA ILE A 16 9.72 -1.23 1.92
C ILE A 16 9.22 -0.41 0.73
N PHE A 17 8.80 -1.06 -0.35
CA PHE A 17 8.16 -0.40 -1.48
C PHE A 17 6.66 -0.31 -1.30
N GLY A 18 6.16 0.91 -1.19
CA GLY A 18 4.75 1.24 -1.10
C GLY A 18 4.15 1.61 -2.46
N PHE A 19 3.14 0.85 -2.90
CA PHE A 19 2.33 1.14 -4.09
C PHE A 19 0.86 1.44 -3.75
N GLY A 20 0.39 1.15 -2.54
CA GLY A 20 -1.00 1.40 -2.14
C GLY A 20 -1.11 2.56 -1.16
N SER A 21 -1.76 2.30 -0.02
CA SER A 21 -1.89 3.26 1.08
C SER A 21 -0.56 3.85 1.56
N LEU A 22 0.53 3.08 1.45
CA LEU A 22 1.88 3.49 1.82
C LEU A 22 2.41 4.69 1.02
N VAL A 23 1.90 4.95 -0.20
CA VAL A 23 2.29 6.14 -0.98
C VAL A 23 1.97 7.44 -0.24
N HIS A 24 0.87 7.47 0.52
CA HIS A 24 0.42 8.66 1.25
C HIS A 24 0.48 8.50 2.78
N SER A 25 0.58 7.28 3.29
CA SER A 25 0.55 6.98 4.73
C SER A 25 1.42 5.77 5.05
N PRO A 26 2.76 5.95 5.18
CA PRO A 26 3.66 4.86 5.52
C PRO A 26 3.28 4.24 6.87
N GLY A 27 2.98 5.05 7.89
CA GLY A 27 2.53 4.56 9.20
C GLY A 27 3.65 3.87 9.99
N PHE A 28 4.91 4.18 9.71
CA PHE A 28 6.07 3.73 10.47
C PHE A 28 7.21 4.75 10.32
N GLU A 29 8.21 4.66 11.20
CA GLU A 29 9.39 5.50 11.14
C GLU A 29 10.37 5.03 10.05
N PHE A 30 10.87 5.97 9.26
CA PHE A 30 11.83 5.70 8.20
C PHE A 30 12.95 6.76 8.23
N LYS A 31 14.16 6.36 7.82
CA LYS A 31 15.35 7.22 7.77
C LYS A 31 15.73 7.64 6.35
N GLY A 32 15.14 6.97 5.35
CA GLY A 32 15.38 7.22 3.93
C GLY A 32 14.09 7.06 3.13
N ARG A 33 13.96 7.82 2.03
CA ARG A 33 12.81 7.81 1.13
C ARG A 33 13.26 7.99 -0.30
N VAL A 34 12.82 7.11 -1.20
CA VAL A 34 13.07 7.20 -2.64
C VAL A 34 11.75 7.10 -3.38
N GLU A 35 11.39 8.16 -4.08
CA GLU A 35 10.30 8.16 -5.05
C GLU A 35 10.80 7.49 -6.33
N GLY A 36 10.01 6.59 -6.90
CA GLY A 36 10.46 5.83 -8.06
C GLY A 36 9.42 4.82 -8.53
N PHE A 37 9.86 3.86 -9.34
CA PHE A 37 8.98 2.83 -9.87
C PHE A 37 9.63 1.46 -9.86
N ILE A 38 8.78 0.44 -9.84
CA ILE A 38 9.15 -0.96 -10.07
C ILE A 38 8.71 -1.36 -11.48
N ARG A 39 9.35 -2.39 -12.03
CA ARG A 39 9.03 -2.96 -13.36
C ARG A 39 8.44 -4.35 -13.19
N GLY A 40 7.71 -4.82 -14.21
CA GLY A 40 7.16 -6.17 -14.23
C GLY A 40 5.84 -6.32 -13.46
N TYR A 41 5.27 -5.21 -13.00
CA TYR A 41 4.04 -5.20 -12.22
C TYR A 41 3.14 -4.03 -12.62
N ARG A 42 1.86 -4.33 -12.76
CA ARG A 42 0.78 -3.36 -12.92
C ARG A 42 -0.02 -3.27 -11.62
N ARG A 43 -0.33 -2.05 -11.19
CA ARG A 43 -1.27 -1.80 -10.11
C ARG A 43 -2.70 -2.11 -10.53
N VAL A 44 -3.41 -2.90 -9.74
CA VAL A 44 -4.78 -3.32 -10.03
C VAL A 44 -5.64 -3.30 -8.76
N PHE A 45 -6.95 -3.11 -8.89
CA PHE A 45 -7.91 -3.13 -7.78
C PHE A 45 -8.60 -4.49 -7.66
N TRP A 46 -7.81 -5.55 -7.59
CA TRP A 46 -8.33 -6.93 -7.61
C TRP A 46 -8.40 -7.57 -6.23
N GLN A 47 -7.88 -6.90 -5.21
CA GLN A 47 -7.94 -7.35 -3.83
C GLN A 47 -9.21 -6.85 -3.15
N GLY A 48 -9.93 -7.79 -2.53
CA GLY A 48 -11.05 -7.51 -1.65
C GLY A 48 -10.57 -6.94 -0.32
N SER A 49 -11.33 -5.99 0.23
CA SER A 49 -11.11 -5.52 1.61
C SER A 49 -12.37 -5.76 2.44
N THR A 50 -12.26 -6.65 3.41
CA THR A 50 -13.38 -7.09 4.28
C THR A 50 -13.31 -6.50 5.70
N ASP A 51 -12.24 -5.78 6.02
CA ASP A 51 -11.91 -5.28 7.36
C ASP A 51 -11.58 -3.78 7.40
N HIS A 52 -11.27 -3.17 6.25
CA HIS A 52 -10.95 -1.74 6.16
C HIS A 52 -11.94 -0.96 5.30
N ARG A 53 -12.09 -1.34 4.02
CA ARG A 53 -12.86 -0.59 3.00
C ARG A 53 -14.14 -1.26 2.57
N GLY A 54 -14.52 -2.33 3.24
CA GLY A 54 -15.78 -3.04 3.10
C GLY A 54 -16.03 -3.89 4.34
N HIS A 55 -16.92 -4.87 4.22
CA HIS A 55 -17.24 -5.82 5.27
C HIS A 55 -17.39 -7.23 4.71
N PRO A 56 -17.39 -8.29 5.55
CA PRO A 56 -17.70 -9.63 5.08
C PRO A 56 -19.05 -9.66 4.36
N GLY A 57 -19.11 -10.26 3.17
CA GLY A 57 -20.30 -10.30 2.32
C GLY A 57 -20.48 -9.13 1.34
N ALA A 58 -19.85 -7.98 1.59
CA ALA A 58 -19.74 -6.87 0.61
C ALA A 58 -18.34 -6.25 0.70
N PRO A 59 -17.31 -6.94 0.16
CA PRO A 59 -15.94 -6.46 0.21
C PRO A 59 -15.77 -5.19 -0.63
N GLY A 60 -14.94 -4.28 -0.13
CA GLY A 60 -14.39 -3.20 -0.94
C GLY A 60 -13.33 -3.73 -1.93
N ARG A 61 -12.78 -2.83 -2.74
CA ARG A 61 -11.69 -3.06 -3.70
C ARG A 61 -10.50 -2.18 -3.33
N VAL A 62 -9.34 -2.79 -3.08
CA VAL A 62 -8.08 -2.11 -2.77
C VAL A 62 -6.98 -2.51 -3.75
N ALA A 63 -5.90 -1.73 -3.81
CA ALA A 63 -4.82 -1.95 -4.76
C ALA A 63 -3.98 -3.18 -4.38
N THR A 64 -3.61 -3.98 -5.38
CA THR A 64 -2.56 -5.01 -5.33
C THR A 64 -1.71 -4.89 -6.59
N LEU A 65 -0.66 -5.72 -6.71
CA LEU A 65 0.18 -5.81 -7.90
C LEU A 65 -0.13 -7.10 -8.66
N HIS A 66 -0.26 -6.97 -9.98
CA HIS A 66 -0.36 -8.10 -10.90
C HIS A 66 0.88 -8.14 -11.78
N GLU A 67 1.43 -9.33 -12.00
CA GLU A 67 2.58 -9.51 -12.89
C GLU A 67 2.22 -9.09 -14.32
N ASP A 68 3.02 -8.18 -14.86
CA ASP A 68 2.90 -7.66 -16.22
C ASP A 68 4.30 -7.21 -16.67
N PRO A 69 5.02 -8.03 -17.47
CA PRO A 69 6.42 -7.80 -17.82
C PRO A 69 6.72 -6.44 -18.47
N GLU A 70 5.72 -5.84 -19.11
CA GLU A 70 5.84 -4.56 -19.82
C GLU A 70 5.42 -3.37 -18.95
N ALA A 71 4.77 -3.63 -17.81
CA ALA A 71 4.26 -2.59 -16.94
C ALA A 71 5.31 -2.01 -16.00
N VAL A 72 5.07 -0.76 -15.62
CA VAL A 72 5.73 -0.07 -14.52
C VAL A 72 4.70 0.36 -13.49
N THR A 73 5.08 0.36 -12.22
CA THR A 73 4.24 0.89 -11.14
C THR A 73 5.04 1.88 -10.31
N TRP A 74 4.60 3.13 -10.29
CA TRP A 74 5.19 4.23 -9.53
C TRP A 74 4.81 4.19 -8.06
N GLY A 75 5.74 4.39 -7.14
CA GLY A 75 5.48 4.38 -5.71
C GLY A 75 6.63 4.98 -4.94
N VAL A 76 6.74 4.60 -3.67
CA VAL A 76 7.76 5.15 -2.78
C VAL A 76 8.43 4.00 -2.02
N ALA A 77 9.75 3.95 -2.06
CA ALA A 77 10.55 3.09 -1.21
C ALA A 77 10.93 3.83 0.08
N TYR A 78 10.74 3.18 1.22
CA TYR A 78 11.09 3.72 2.54
C TYR A 78 12.14 2.84 3.21
N GLU A 79 13.24 3.46 3.66
CA GLU A 79 14.28 2.77 4.43
C GLU A 79 13.90 2.76 5.90
N LEU A 80 13.77 1.58 6.49
CA LEU A 80 13.39 1.47 7.90
C LEU A 80 14.42 2.14 8.81
N ALA A 81 13.92 2.89 9.79
CA ALA A 81 14.73 3.51 10.83
C ALA A 81 14.98 2.55 12.01
N GLY A 82 15.85 2.96 12.93
CA GLY A 82 16.05 2.26 14.20
C GLY A 82 17.01 1.06 14.13
N SER A 83 17.18 0.43 15.29
CA SER A 83 17.94 -0.81 15.48
C SER A 83 17.22 -2.02 14.85
N HIS A 84 17.91 -3.16 14.77
CA HIS A 84 17.34 -4.38 14.18
C HIS A 84 16.02 -4.80 14.86
N GLU A 85 15.93 -4.74 16.19
CA GLU A 85 14.70 -5.07 16.93
C GLU A 85 13.53 -4.13 16.55
N GLU A 86 13.81 -2.84 16.32
CA GLU A 86 12.79 -1.85 15.95
C GLU A 86 12.30 -2.06 14.51
N GLN A 87 13.22 -2.46 13.62
CA GLN A 87 12.90 -2.84 12.25
C GLN A 87 12.05 -4.12 12.22
N GLU A 88 12.37 -5.14 13.02
CA GLU A 88 11.54 -6.35 13.15
C GLU A 88 10.14 -6.03 13.68
N ARG A 89 9.99 -5.13 14.65
CA ARG A 89 8.66 -4.64 15.09
C ARG A 89 7.88 -3.97 13.96
N THR A 90 8.58 -3.22 13.10
CA THR A 90 7.97 -2.56 11.94
C THR A 90 7.54 -3.58 10.90
N LEU A 91 8.36 -4.61 10.63
CA LEU A 91 7.99 -5.71 9.74
C LEU A 91 6.77 -6.48 10.28
N HIS A 92 6.73 -6.78 11.57
CA HIS A 92 5.56 -7.40 12.20
C HIS A 92 4.30 -6.52 12.15
N TYR A 93 4.45 -5.21 12.31
CA TYR A 93 3.35 -4.27 12.10
C TYR A 93 2.83 -4.33 10.65
N LEU A 94 3.74 -4.33 9.67
CA LEU A 94 3.37 -4.43 8.26
C LEU A 94 2.72 -5.79 7.95
N GLU A 95 3.22 -6.87 8.52
CA GLU A 95 2.57 -8.18 8.44
C GLU A 95 1.16 -8.16 9.03
N TRP A 96 0.95 -7.41 10.12
CA TRP A 96 -0.37 -7.29 10.74
C TRP A 96 -1.33 -6.39 9.95
N ARG A 97 -0.81 -5.31 9.39
CA ARG A 97 -1.57 -4.34 8.59
C ARG A 97 -1.92 -4.90 7.21
N GLU A 98 -0.99 -5.64 6.62
CA GLU A 98 -1.09 -6.20 5.27
C GLU A 98 -1.40 -7.71 5.35
N LYS A 99 -2.12 -8.20 6.37
CA LYS A 99 -2.47 -9.63 6.55
C LYS A 99 -3.17 -10.26 5.34
N GLN A 100 -3.82 -9.43 4.52
CA GLN A 100 -4.48 -9.83 3.28
C GLN A 100 -3.50 -9.99 2.10
N TYR A 101 -2.21 -9.70 2.29
CA TYR A 101 -1.14 -9.83 1.31
C TYR A 101 -0.21 -10.98 1.73
N ASP A 102 -0.40 -12.14 1.08
CA ASP A 102 0.26 -13.40 1.39
C ASP A 102 1.62 -13.57 0.68
N ILE A 103 1.96 -12.67 -0.26
CA ILE A 103 3.20 -12.76 -1.04
C ILE A 103 4.18 -11.65 -0.67
N ARG A 104 5.41 -12.06 -0.33
CA ARG A 104 6.59 -11.17 -0.27
C ARG A 104 7.44 -11.29 -1.52
N ARG A 105 7.82 -10.16 -2.10
CA ARG A 105 8.77 -10.09 -3.20
C ARG A 105 9.82 -9.03 -2.92
N HIS A 106 11.01 -9.25 -3.46
CA HIS A 106 12.04 -8.24 -3.50
C HIS A 106 12.09 -7.65 -4.91
N VAL A 107 12.08 -6.33 -4.99
CA VAL A 107 12.00 -5.58 -6.25
C VAL A 107 13.07 -4.50 -6.29
N SER A 108 13.54 -4.20 -7.50
CA SER A 108 14.43 -3.06 -7.74
C SER A 108 13.60 -1.81 -8.01
N VAL A 109 13.91 -0.72 -7.30
CA VAL A 109 13.22 0.57 -7.44
C VAL A 109 14.11 1.55 -8.21
N TRP A 110 13.58 2.08 -9.31
CA TRP A 110 14.27 3.01 -10.20
C TRP A 110 13.77 4.43 -9.94
N ALA A 111 14.68 5.40 -9.80
CA ALA A 111 14.29 6.78 -9.52
C ALA A 111 13.77 7.49 -10.78
N ALA A 112 14.39 7.24 -11.93
CA ALA A 112 13.98 7.82 -13.20
C ALA A 112 14.04 6.81 -14.37
N PRO A 113 13.17 6.98 -15.39
CA PRO A 113 13.29 6.23 -16.64
C PRO A 113 14.65 6.48 -17.29
N GLY A 114 15.30 5.40 -17.75
CA GLY A 114 16.62 5.48 -18.40
C GLY A 114 17.82 5.45 -17.44
N ASP A 115 17.61 5.43 -16.12
CA ASP A 115 18.68 5.16 -15.16
C ASP A 115 19.40 3.85 -15.52
N ALA A 116 20.72 3.84 -15.35
CA ALA A 116 21.55 2.67 -15.66
C ALA A 116 21.51 1.60 -14.55
N ARG A 117 21.13 1.99 -13.33
CA ARG A 117 21.00 1.11 -12.16
C ARG A 117 19.82 1.56 -11.30
N PRO A 118 19.19 0.65 -10.54
CA PRO A 118 18.16 1.03 -9.58
C PRO A 118 18.75 1.92 -8.48
N ALA A 119 17.91 2.78 -7.91
CA ALA A 119 18.24 3.61 -6.76
C ALA A 119 18.18 2.82 -5.45
N VAL A 120 17.28 1.84 -5.39
CA VAL A 120 17.18 0.86 -4.30
C VAL A 120 17.16 -0.53 -4.90
N GLU A 121 18.12 -1.35 -4.51
CA GLU A 121 18.12 -2.79 -4.77
C GLU A 121 17.40 -3.50 -3.63
N ASP A 122 16.70 -4.58 -3.94
CA ASP A 122 16.14 -5.51 -2.94
C ASP A 122 15.11 -4.90 -1.97
N ALA A 123 14.23 -4.00 -2.47
CA ALA A 123 13.13 -3.49 -1.65
C ALA A 123 12.02 -4.55 -1.49
N LEU A 124 11.58 -4.78 -0.26
CA LEU A 124 10.46 -5.66 0.06
C LEU A 124 9.13 -5.02 -0.35
N VAL A 125 8.28 -5.80 -1.02
CA VAL A 125 6.91 -5.43 -1.36
C VAL A 125 5.95 -6.55 -0.95
N TYR A 126 4.78 -6.15 -0.44
CA TYR A 126 3.68 -7.03 -0.06
C TYR A 126 2.64 -7.07 -1.17
N ILE A 127 2.39 -8.25 -1.74
CA ILE A 127 1.49 -8.46 -2.88
C ILE A 127 0.41 -9.45 -2.45
N ALA A 128 -0.83 -9.18 -2.86
CA ALA A 128 -1.93 -10.09 -2.63
C ALA A 128 -1.95 -11.10 -3.78
N GLY A 129 -1.71 -12.36 -3.44
CA GLY A 129 -1.65 -13.48 -4.36
C GLY A 129 -3.01 -13.78 -4.99
N SER A 130 -2.98 -14.38 -6.18
CA SER A 130 -4.19 -14.70 -6.93
C SER A 130 -4.76 -16.10 -6.62
N ASP A 131 -4.13 -16.86 -5.73
CA ASP A 131 -4.61 -18.19 -5.33
C ASP A 131 -5.71 -18.04 -4.27
N PRO A 132 -6.97 -18.41 -4.56
CA PRO A 132 -8.07 -18.31 -3.59
C PRO A 132 -7.87 -19.18 -2.34
N GLY A 133 -7.01 -20.20 -2.40
CA GLY A 133 -6.69 -21.07 -1.27
C GLY A 133 -5.83 -20.37 -0.22
N SER A 134 -4.89 -19.52 -0.63
CA SER A 134 -4.03 -18.75 0.27
C SER A 134 -4.54 -17.33 0.51
N ASN A 135 -5.24 -16.74 -0.46
CA ASN A 135 -5.85 -15.41 -0.38
C ASN A 135 -7.36 -15.48 -0.72
N PRO A 136 -8.23 -15.75 0.27
CA PRO A 136 -9.67 -15.80 0.06
C PRO A 136 -10.29 -14.45 -0.31
N ASP A 137 -9.58 -13.35 -0.07
CA ASP A 137 -10.02 -12.00 -0.40
C ASP A 137 -9.64 -11.59 -1.83
N TYR A 138 -8.95 -12.44 -2.61
CA TYR A 138 -8.68 -12.16 -4.02
C TYR A 138 -9.97 -12.21 -4.86
N LEU A 139 -10.42 -11.06 -5.35
CA LEU A 139 -11.64 -10.92 -6.15
C LEU A 139 -11.39 -10.93 -7.65
N GLY A 140 -10.12 -10.86 -8.07
CA GLY A 140 -9.71 -10.91 -9.48
C GLY A 140 -10.13 -9.69 -10.32
N PRO A 141 -9.86 -9.73 -11.64
CA PRO A 141 -10.26 -8.70 -12.56
C PRO A 141 -11.78 -8.57 -12.65
N ALA A 142 -12.24 -7.34 -12.84
CA ALA A 142 -13.65 -7.03 -13.13
C ALA A 142 -13.72 -5.86 -14.13
N PRO A 143 -14.84 -5.73 -14.87
CA PRO A 143 -15.06 -4.57 -15.72
C PRO A 143 -14.93 -3.26 -14.94
N LEU A 144 -14.42 -2.21 -15.59
CA LEU A 144 -14.24 -0.89 -14.97
C LEU A 144 -15.51 -0.40 -14.28
N ALA A 145 -16.67 -0.53 -14.93
CA ALA A 145 -17.96 -0.14 -14.36
C ALA A 145 -18.32 -0.93 -13.08
N THR A 146 -17.96 -2.21 -13.01
CA THR A 146 -18.16 -3.05 -11.81
C THR A 146 -17.23 -2.61 -10.69
N LEU A 147 -15.94 -2.39 -10.98
CA LEU A 147 -14.98 -1.86 -10.00
C LEU A 147 -15.43 -0.50 -9.47
N ALA A 148 -15.81 0.41 -10.38
CA ALA A 148 -16.27 1.74 -10.03
C ALA A 148 -17.54 1.69 -9.16
N HIS A 149 -18.49 0.81 -9.48
CA HIS A 149 -19.67 0.61 -8.66
C HIS A 149 -19.32 0.17 -7.25
N THR A 150 -18.50 -0.88 -7.10
CA THR A 150 -18.09 -1.37 -5.78
C THR A 150 -17.33 -0.31 -4.99
N VAL A 151 -16.36 0.38 -5.61
CA VAL A 151 -15.59 1.42 -4.91
C VAL A 151 -16.44 2.62 -4.53
N ALA A 152 -17.44 2.99 -5.33
CA ALA A 152 -18.36 4.08 -5.02
C ALA A 152 -19.24 3.77 -3.81
N THR A 153 -19.70 2.52 -3.66
CA THR A 153 -20.75 2.15 -2.69
C THR A 153 -20.25 1.40 -1.45
N ALA A 154 -19.08 0.76 -1.51
CA ALA A 154 -18.54 0.01 -0.38
C ALA A 154 -18.01 0.94 0.72
N GLU A 155 -18.25 0.52 1.96
CA GLU A 155 -17.78 1.19 3.17
C GLU A 155 -17.40 0.15 4.22
N GLY A 156 -16.30 0.41 4.93
CA GLY A 156 -15.84 -0.43 6.04
C GLY A 156 -15.40 0.40 7.24
N PRO A 157 -14.81 -0.24 8.26
CA PRO A 157 -14.38 0.42 9.49
C PRO A 157 -13.41 1.59 9.29
N SER A 158 -12.64 1.60 8.19
CA SER A 158 -11.71 2.69 7.84
C SER A 158 -12.35 3.80 6.98
N GLY A 159 -13.68 3.78 6.85
CA GLY A 159 -14.49 4.70 6.05
C GLY A 159 -14.74 4.20 4.61
N PRO A 160 -15.33 5.05 3.76
CA PRO A 160 -15.73 4.66 2.42
C PRO A 160 -14.56 4.21 1.55
N ASN A 161 -14.84 3.32 0.61
CA ASN A 161 -13.83 2.79 -0.30
C ASN A 161 -13.32 3.84 -1.29
N HIS A 162 -14.18 4.72 -1.79
CA HIS A 162 -13.78 5.80 -2.70
C HIS A 162 -12.73 6.74 -2.09
N VAL A 163 -12.76 6.96 -0.76
CA VAL A 163 -11.75 7.77 -0.05
C VAL A 163 -10.35 7.15 -0.18
N TYR A 164 -10.23 5.81 -0.15
CA TYR A 164 -8.95 5.15 -0.39
C TYR A 164 -8.41 5.43 -1.80
N LEU A 165 -9.24 5.25 -2.82
CA LEU A 165 -8.86 5.49 -4.21
C LEU A 165 -8.46 6.96 -4.42
N PHE A 166 -9.26 7.90 -3.91
CA PHE A 166 -8.99 9.33 -4.09
C PHE A 166 -7.73 9.78 -3.36
N ARG A 167 -7.43 9.23 -2.17
CA ARG A 167 -6.16 9.48 -1.48
C ARG A 167 -4.97 8.92 -2.25
N LEU A 168 -5.09 7.72 -2.82
CA LEU A 168 -4.04 7.13 -3.64
C LEU A 168 -3.78 7.99 -4.88
N ALA A 169 -4.83 8.35 -5.62
CA ALA A 169 -4.71 9.17 -6.82
C ALA A 169 -4.15 10.56 -6.51
N ASN A 170 -4.60 11.20 -5.43
CA ASN A 170 -4.05 12.48 -4.99
C ASN A 170 -2.56 12.34 -4.61
N GLY A 171 -2.19 11.30 -3.87
CA GLY A 171 -0.80 11.02 -3.51
C GLY A 171 0.10 10.87 -4.73
N LEU A 172 -0.34 10.12 -5.74
CA LEU A 172 0.39 9.97 -7.00
C LEU A 172 0.56 11.31 -7.74
N ARG A 173 -0.52 12.09 -7.86
CA ARG A 173 -0.45 13.44 -8.48
C ARG A 173 0.50 14.38 -7.76
N MET A 174 0.48 14.39 -6.42
CA MET A 174 1.36 15.25 -5.62
C MET A 174 2.85 14.90 -5.81
N LEU A 175 3.14 13.65 -6.14
CA LEU A 175 4.49 13.17 -6.43
C LEU A 175 4.85 13.22 -7.93
N GLY A 176 3.95 13.75 -8.77
CA GLY A 176 4.16 13.79 -10.23
C GLY A 176 4.20 12.41 -10.88
N MET A 177 3.62 11.39 -10.25
CA MET A 177 3.59 10.01 -10.72
C MET A 177 2.36 9.76 -11.59
N ASP A 178 2.59 9.20 -12.79
CA ASP A 178 1.51 8.84 -13.71
C ASP A 178 1.07 7.38 -13.51
N ASP A 179 -0.23 7.17 -13.32
CA ASP A 179 -0.86 5.85 -13.20
C ASP A 179 -2.23 5.89 -13.89
N PRO A 180 -2.28 5.63 -15.21
CA PRO A 180 -3.52 5.70 -15.98
C PRO A 180 -4.64 4.82 -15.42
N GLY A 181 -4.30 3.65 -14.85
CA GLY A 181 -5.29 2.73 -14.29
C GLY A 181 -5.96 3.28 -13.03
N VAL A 182 -5.19 3.93 -12.15
CA VAL A 182 -5.74 4.62 -10.96
C VAL A 182 -6.62 5.80 -11.38
N PHE A 183 -6.16 6.63 -12.31
CA PHE A 183 -6.90 7.82 -12.74
C PHE A 183 -8.17 7.47 -13.54
N GLU A 184 -8.13 6.44 -14.39
CA GLU A 184 -9.31 5.95 -15.08
C GLU A 184 -10.37 5.42 -14.10
N LEU A 185 -9.95 4.64 -13.09
CA LEU A 185 -10.86 4.16 -12.05
C LEU A 185 -11.42 5.31 -11.21
N GLU A 186 -10.62 6.31 -10.89
CA GLU A 186 -11.06 7.49 -10.14
C GLU A 186 -12.17 8.25 -10.87
N GLU A 187 -12.00 8.53 -12.17
CA GLU A 187 -13.01 9.23 -12.95
C GLU A 187 -14.29 8.38 -13.09
N ALA A 188 -14.16 7.07 -13.29
CA ALA A 188 -15.30 6.16 -13.32
C ALA A 188 -16.06 6.14 -11.98
N VAL A 189 -15.35 6.17 -10.84
CA VAL A 189 -15.96 6.24 -9.51
C VAL A 189 -16.66 7.58 -9.29
N LYS A 190 -16.03 8.70 -9.65
CA LYS A 190 -16.68 10.03 -9.56
C LYS A 190 -17.96 10.09 -10.37
N ALA A 191 -17.93 9.60 -11.61
CA ALA A 191 -19.11 9.54 -12.47
C ALA A 191 -20.21 8.68 -11.83
N ARG A 192 -19.84 7.51 -11.31
CA ARG A 192 -20.80 6.59 -10.67
C ARG A 192 -21.38 7.16 -9.37
N MET A 193 -20.59 7.86 -8.57
CA MET A 193 -21.08 8.54 -7.37
C MET A 193 -22.08 9.64 -7.72
N ALA A 194 -21.81 10.42 -8.78
CA ALA A 194 -22.72 11.45 -9.26
C ALA A 194 -24.06 10.87 -9.75
N GLU A 195 -24.03 9.75 -10.49
CA GLU A 195 -25.24 9.03 -10.91
C GLU A 195 -26.09 8.55 -9.72
N LEU A 196 -25.44 8.13 -8.63
CA LEU A 196 -26.10 7.62 -7.42
C LEU A 196 -26.47 8.73 -6.42
N GLY A 197 -26.08 9.98 -6.66
CA GLY A 197 -26.27 11.08 -5.71
C GLY A 197 -25.47 10.92 -4.41
N LEU A 198 -24.31 10.25 -4.46
CA LEU A 198 -23.43 10.07 -3.30
C LEU A 198 -22.52 11.29 -3.13
N GLU A 199 -22.41 11.79 -1.89
CA GLU A 199 -21.50 12.88 -1.57
C GLU A 199 -20.05 12.37 -1.43
N CYS A 200 -19.10 13.14 -1.96
CA CYS A 200 -17.68 12.88 -1.73
C CYS A 200 -17.31 13.34 -0.31
N GLN A 201 -16.88 12.40 0.53
CA GLN A 201 -16.35 12.76 1.84
C GLN A 201 -14.98 13.45 1.70
N SER A 202 -14.67 14.38 2.60
CA SER A 202 -13.41 15.14 2.58
C SER A 202 -12.21 14.20 2.73
N LEU A 203 -11.10 14.51 2.04
CA LEU A 203 -9.86 13.74 2.10
C LEU A 203 -9.06 13.94 3.40
N GLU A 204 -9.69 14.45 4.47
CA GLU A 204 -9.05 14.68 5.77
C GLU A 204 -8.32 13.43 6.25
N ALA A 205 -7.12 13.59 6.82
CA ALA A 205 -6.29 12.46 7.20
C ALA A 205 -7.01 11.56 8.22
N PRO A 206 -7.01 10.22 8.06
CA PRO A 206 -7.52 9.34 9.10
C PRO A 206 -6.55 9.36 10.30
N SER A 207 -7.03 8.95 11.47
CA SER A 207 -6.19 8.69 12.65
C SER A 207 -5.04 7.75 12.31
N ASN A 208 -3.87 7.99 12.92
CA ASN A 208 -2.62 7.29 12.64
C ASN A 208 -2.72 5.79 13.01
N PRO A 209 -2.79 4.85 12.06
CA PRO A 209 -2.94 3.41 12.35
C PRO A 209 -1.72 2.83 13.10
N ALA A 210 -0.56 3.48 13.00
CA ALA A 210 0.63 3.13 13.76
C ALA A 210 0.43 3.35 15.26
N ALA A 211 -0.32 4.40 15.64
CA ALA A 211 -0.64 4.70 17.03
C ALA A 211 -1.58 3.64 17.61
N ASP A 212 -2.58 3.21 16.85
CA ASP A 212 -3.51 2.15 17.28
C ASP A 212 -2.80 0.80 17.47
N HIS A 213 -1.86 0.45 16.58
CA HIS A 213 -1.04 -0.75 16.72
C HIS A 213 -0.02 -0.66 17.88
N ALA A 214 0.57 0.51 18.12
CA ALA A 214 1.47 0.73 19.25
C ALA A 214 0.74 0.51 20.59
N VAL A 215 -0.47 1.06 20.73
CA VAL A 215 -1.33 0.86 21.91
C VAL A 215 -1.68 -0.63 22.10
N TYR A 216 -1.98 -1.34 21.01
CA TYR A 216 -2.23 -2.78 21.07
C TYR A 216 -1.00 -3.57 21.57
N TRP A 217 0.20 -3.28 21.06
CA TRP A 217 1.41 -4.00 21.50
C TRP A 217 1.90 -3.62 22.88
N GLU A 218 1.74 -2.36 23.31
CA GLU A 218 1.94 -1.98 24.70
C GLU A 218 1.04 -2.82 25.63
N SER A 219 -0.21 -3.05 25.21
CA SER A 219 -1.14 -3.90 25.96
C SER A 219 -0.73 -5.39 25.97
N VAL A 220 -0.19 -5.91 24.86
CA VAL A 220 0.30 -7.30 24.75
C VAL A 220 1.59 -7.51 25.54
N ALA A 221 2.53 -6.55 25.47
CA ALA A 221 3.78 -6.57 26.23
C ALA A 221 3.51 -6.51 27.74
N LYS A 222 2.56 -5.67 28.18
CA LYS A 222 2.12 -5.59 29.57
C LYS A 222 1.52 -6.91 30.07
N LYS A 223 0.69 -7.57 29.26
CA LYS A 223 0.14 -8.90 29.57
C LYS A 223 1.19 -10.01 29.63
N LYS A 224 2.26 -9.93 28.84
CA LYS A 224 3.39 -10.88 28.90
C LYS A 224 4.33 -10.62 30.09
N GLY A 225 4.44 -9.36 30.54
CA GLY A 225 5.21 -8.98 31.73
C GLY A 225 4.55 -9.42 33.06
N GLU A 226 3.23 -9.52 33.10
CA GLU A 226 2.48 -9.98 34.28
C GLU A 226 2.57 -11.50 34.52
N SER A 227 3.10 -12.28 33.57
CA SER A 227 3.32 -13.73 33.71
C SER A 227 4.73 -14.14 34.17
N ALA A 228 5.64 -13.19 34.43
CA ALA A 228 7.01 -13.45 34.90
C ALA A 228 7.21 -13.15 36.40
N GLY A 229 6.13 -13.17 37.18
CA GLY A 229 6.15 -12.99 38.63
C GLY A 229 5.12 -13.88 39.32
N ALA A 230 5.38 -15.19 39.34
CA ALA A 230 4.78 -16.15 40.26
C ALA A 230 5.80 -17.24 40.57
#